data_AF-A0AAD9KA37-F1
#
_entry.id   AF-A0AAD9KA37-F1
#
_cell.length_a   1.000
_cell.length_b   1.000
_cell.length_c   1.000
_cell.angle_alpha   90.00
_cell.angle_beta   90.00
_cell.angle_gamma   90.00
#
_symmetry.space_group_name_H-M   'P 1'
#
loop_
_entity.id
_entity.type
_entity.pdbx_description
1 polymer ?
#
loop_
_entity_poly.entity_id
_entity_poly.type
_entity_poly.pdbx_seq_one_letter_code
_entity_poly.pdbx_strand_id
1 'polypeptide(L)'
;MKYEYERISAKKVTEPSLAQMTENAIRVLERSENGYFLLVEGGRIDHGHHESRAFPALNDTVAFSEAVQKAMDITSEEDTLIVVTADHSLTFTMGGYPSINNPIFGLVDEFAKLGKLKGTVPEDGKPMLTLTYSDGPGYKVHRMKNGQEVPRKDLTHVDTTAPDFVQDAGVPRYEVSHGGEDVAIYARGPMSHLFHGVHEQNYIAHAMEYASCVGANRHHCTGPHGERDVLLSDGQQV
;
A
#
# COMPACT_ATOMS: atom_id res chain seq x y z
N MET A 1 -14.18 7.23 5.08
CA MET A 1 -13.25 8.37 5.23
C MET A 1 -12.87 8.87 3.86
N LYS A 2 -12.52 10.15 3.73
CA LYS A 2 -12.00 10.71 2.48
C LYS A 2 -10.65 10.09 2.12
N TYR A 3 -10.22 10.23 0.86
CA TYR A 3 -8.82 10.00 0.52
C TYR A 3 -7.93 10.98 1.32
N GLU A 4 -6.68 10.61 1.59
CA GLU A 4 -5.80 11.44 2.43
C GLU A 4 -5.59 12.82 1.80
N TYR A 5 -5.36 12.88 0.48
CA TYR A 5 -5.16 14.15 -0.22
C TYR A 5 -6.39 15.09 -0.11
N GLU A 6 -7.61 14.53 -0.10
CA GLU A 6 -8.86 15.29 0.07
C GLU A 6 -9.02 15.77 1.51
N ARG A 7 -8.61 14.92 2.48
CA ARG A 7 -8.65 15.24 3.90
C ARG A 7 -7.79 16.47 4.20
N ILE A 8 -6.54 16.50 3.71
CA ILE A 8 -5.61 17.60 3.94
C ILE A 8 -5.95 18.86 3.12
N SER A 9 -6.58 18.70 1.96
CA SER A 9 -6.98 19.83 1.09
C SER A 9 -8.30 20.48 1.49
N ALA A 10 -9.03 19.91 2.46
CA ALA A 10 -10.30 20.44 2.91
C ALA A 10 -10.13 21.79 3.63
N LYS A 11 -11.06 22.73 3.40
CA LYS A 11 -11.11 24.04 4.12
C LYS A 11 -11.06 23.88 5.64
N LYS A 12 -11.58 22.75 6.14
CA LYS A 12 -11.51 22.34 7.55
C LYS A 12 -11.29 20.84 7.59
N VAL A 13 -10.22 20.42 8.25
CA VAL A 13 -9.95 19.01 8.55
C VAL A 13 -10.88 18.57 9.67
N THR A 14 -11.77 17.62 9.39
CA THR A 14 -12.78 17.10 10.35
C THR A 14 -12.64 15.61 10.64
N GLU A 15 -11.78 14.91 9.91
CA GLU A 15 -11.52 13.47 10.06
C GLU A 15 -10.04 13.27 10.48
N PRO A 16 -9.74 12.32 11.38
CA PRO A 16 -8.36 11.98 11.73
C PRO A 16 -7.64 11.35 10.53
N SER A 17 -6.31 11.47 10.46
CA SER A 17 -5.50 10.63 9.56
C SER A 17 -5.44 9.18 10.07
N LEU A 18 -5.00 8.26 9.22
CA LEU A 18 -4.76 6.87 9.62
C LEU A 18 -3.72 6.77 10.75
N ALA A 19 -2.67 7.60 10.70
CA ALA A 19 -1.68 7.70 11.77
C ALA A 19 -2.29 8.18 13.09
N GLN A 20 -3.19 9.17 13.06
CA GLN A 20 -3.89 9.65 14.26
C GLN A 20 -4.83 8.58 14.84
N MET A 21 -5.54 7.84 13.99
CA MET A 21 -6.38 6.73 14.45
C MET A 21 -5.55 5.62 15.08
N THR A 22 -4.43 5.27 14.46
CA THR A 22 -3.48 4.26 14.95
C THR A 22 -2.92 4.64 16.32
N GLU A 23 -2.43 5.87 16.47
CA GLU A 23 -1.94 6.38 17.75
C GLU A 23 -3.01 6.31 18.85
N ASN A 24 -4.24 6.76 18.55
CA ASN A 24 -5.31 6.72 19.53
C ASN A 24 -5.73 5.29 19.90
N ALA A 25 -5.77 4.37 18.94
CA ALA A 25 -6.07 2.97 19.19
C ALA A 25 -5.02 2.35 20.13
N ILE A 26 -3.73 2.55 19.84
CA ILE A 26 -2.62 2.06 20.68
C ILE A 26 -2.74 2.63 22.10
N ARG A 27 -2.97 3.94 22.25
CA ARG A 27 -3.13 4.59 23.59
C ARG A 27 -4.28 4.06 24.44
N VAL A 28 -5.31 3.51 23.81
CA VAL A 28 -6.43 2.88 24.51
C VAL A 28 -6.09 1.43 24.84
N LEU A 29 -5.53 0.70 23.87
CA LEU A 29 -5.24 -0.73 23.98
C LEU A 29 -4.05 -1.04 24.91
N GLU A 30 -3.04 -0.18 24.96
CA GLU A 30 -1.83 -0.33 25.80
C GLU A 30 -2.14 -0.32 27.31
N ARG A 31 -3.35 0.08 27.70
CA ARG A 31 -3.79 0.06 29.11
C ARG A 31 -4.04 -1.36 29.63
N SER A 32 -4.10 -2.35 28.75
CA SER A 32 -4.24 -3.77 29.09
C SER A 32 -2.88 -4.35 29.48
N GLU A 33 -2.74 -4.84 30.70
CA GLU A 33 -1.55 -5.57 31.16
C GLU A 33 -1.33 -6.91 30.44
N ASN A 34 -2.35 -7.43 29.73
CA ASN A 34 -2.25 -8.67 28.96
C ASN A 34 -1.84 -8.45 27.49
N GLY A 35 -1.47 -7.22 27.11
CA GLY A 35 -1.22 -6.83 25.73
C GLY A 35 -2.49 -6.64 24.90
N TYR A 36 -2.33 -6.50 23.59
CA TYR A 36 -3.41 -6.24 22.64
C TYR A 36 -3.11 -6.78 21.23
N PHE A 37 -4.17 -6.88 20.43
CA PHE A 37 -4.09 -7.05 18.97
C PHE A 37 -4.71 -5.82 18.31
N LEU A 38 -4.07 -5.31 17.26
CA LEU A 38 -4.56 -4.17 16.49
C LEU A 38 -4.40 -4.45 14.99
N LEU A 39 -5.48 -4.31 14.25
CA LEU A 39 -5.48 -4.28 12.79
C LEU A 39 -5.64 -2.84 12.32
N VAL A 40 -4.71 -2.37 11.50
CA VAL A 40 -4.75 -1.05 10.84
C VAL A 40 -4.78 -1.28 9.33
N GLU A 41 -5.78 -0.73 8.65
CA GLU A 41 -6.00 -0.96 7.22
C GLU A 41 -5.90 0.35 6.42
N GLY A 42 -5.01 0.36 5.43
CA GLY A 42 -4.95 1.39 4.39
C GLY A 42 -5.96 1.18 3.26
N GLY A 43 -7.21 0.86 3.57
CA GLY A 43 -8.16 0.27 2.59
C GLY A 43 -8.54 1.15 1.40
N ARG A 44 -8.23 2.46 1.44
CA ARG A 44 -8.47 3.37 0.32
C ARG A 44 -7.40 3.29 -0.77
N ILE A 45 -6.27 2.62 -0.53
CA ILE A 45 -5.28 2.30 -1.57
C ILE A 45 -5.95 1.52 -2.71
N ASP A 46 -6.69 0.46 -2.35
CA ASP A 46 -7.46 -0.37 -3.28
C ASP A 46 -8.49 0.44 -4.07
N HIS A 47 -9.29 1.26 -3.38
CA HIS A 47 -10.28 2.11 -4.05
C HIS A 47 -9.67 3.08 -5.08
N GLY A 48 -8.51 3.69 -4.76
CA GLY A 48 -7.82 4.57 -5.70
C GLY A 48 -7.39 3.83 -6.96
N HIS A 49 -6.92 2.59 -6.80
CA HIS A 49 -6.60 1.72 -7.92
C HIS A 49 -7.83 1.29 -8.72
N HIS A 50 -8.94 0.92 -8.10
CA HIS A 50 -10.19 0.58 -8.81
C HIS A 50 -10.66 1.70 -9.75
N GLU A 51 -10.48 2.95 -9.34
CA GLU A 51 -10.78 4.14 -10.13
C GLU A 51 -9.78 4.40 -11.28
N SER A 52 -8.74 3.57 -11.44
CA SER A 52 -7.54 3.84 -12.24
C SER A 52 -6.91 5.19 -11.92
N ARG A 53 -6.88 5.59 -10.64
CA ARG A 53 -6.32 6.86 -10.17
C ARG A 53 -5.15 6.59 -9.23
N ALA A 54 -3.95 6.56 -9.79
CA ALA A 54 -2.72 6.30 -9.04
C ALA A 54 -2.39 7.41 -8.03
N PHE A 55 -2.82 8.66 -8.27
CA PHE A 55 -2.57 9.77 -7.34
C PHE A 55 -3.17 9.50 -5.95
N PRO A 56 -4.49 9.28 -5.78
CA PRO A 56 -5.05 8.93 -4.49
C PRO A 56 -4.50 7.60 -3.96
N ALA A 57 -4.33 6.57 -4.79
CA ALA A 57 -3.82 5.27 -4.35
C ALA A 57 -2.42 5.37 -3.67
N LEU A 58 -1.48 6.06 -4.33
CA LEU A 58 -0.13 6.22 -3.79
C LEU A 58 -0.08 7.20 -2.61
N ASN A 59 -0.91 8.25 -2.58
CA ASN A 59 -0.99 9.13 -1.40
C ASN A 59 -1.55 8.40 -0.18
N ASP A 60 -2.55 7.53 -0.35
CA ASP A 60 -3.08 6.73 0.75
C ASP A 60 -2.10 5.61 1.15
N THR A 61 -1.22 5.16 0.24
CA THR A 61 -0.09 4.28 0.59
C THR A 61 0.92 5.00 1.46
N VAL A 62 1.22 6.28 1.18
CA VAL A 62 2.04 7.13 2.07
C VAL A 62 1.36 7.30 3.43
N ALA A 63 0.05 7.58 3.46
CA ALA A 63 -0.70 7.69 4.72
C ALA A 63 -0.66 6.41 5.57
N PHE A 64 -0.70 5.23 4.91
CA PHE A 64 -0.52 3.95 5.58
C PHE A 64 0.91 3.76 6.08
N SER A 65 1.93 4.12 5.30
CA SER A 65 3.32 4.11 5.73
C SER A 65 3.56 5.01 6.95
N GLU A 66 2.95 6.19 7.00
CA GLU A 66 2.99 7.08 8.16
C GLU A 66 2.30 6.47 9.39
N ALA A 67 1.23 5.70 9.21
CA ALA A 67 0.56 4.99 10.30
C ALA A 67 1.43 3.85 10.86
N VAL A 68 2.11 3.10 9.98
CA VAL A 68 3.11 2.09 10.39
C VAL A 68 4.25 2.76 11.16
N GLN A 69 4.80 3.87 10.63
CA GLN A 69 5.84 4.63 11.34
C GLN A 69 5.34 5.12 12.70
N LYS A 70 4.12 5.63 12.78
CA LYS A 70 3.53 6.07 14.05
C LYS A 70 3.43 4.93 15.06
N ALA A 71 3.00 3.74 14.66
CA ALA A 71 2.99 2.57 15.53
C ALA A 71 4.41 2.24 16.00
N MET A 72 5.37 2.17 15.08
CA MET A 72 6.79 1.90 15.40
C MET A 72 7.41 2.92 16.36
N ASP A 73 6.98 4.18 16.31
CA ASP A 73 7.48 5.25 17.19
C ASP A 73 7.00 5.09 18.64
N ILE A 74 5.85 4.46 18.87
CA ILE A 74 5.15 4.47 20.17
C ILE A 74 5.01 3.08 20.79
N THR A 75 5.55 2.04 20.16
CA THR A 75 5.59 0.67 20.69
C THR A 75 7.03 0.17 20.77
N SER A 76 7.34 -0.68 21.76
CA SER A 76 8.67 -1.29 21.87
C SER A 76 8.84 -2.46 20.90
N GLU A 77 9.98 -2.55 20.22
CA GLU A 77 10.31 -3.73 19.42
C GLU A 77 10.61 -4.96 20.29
N GLU A 78 10.84 -4.79 21.59
CA GLU A 78 11.10 -5.89 22.52
C GLU A 78 9.84 -6.70 22.84
N ASP A 79 8.66 -6.09 22.77
CA ASP A 79 7.38 -6.70 23.16
C ASP A 79 6.29 -6.66 22.08
N THR A 80 6.50 -5.90 20.99
CA THR A 80 5.48 -5.69 19.97
C THR A 80 5.93 -6.25 18.61
N LEU A 81 5.19 -7.24 18.10
CA LEU A 81 5.32 -7.73 16.73
C LEU A 81 4.45 -6.86 15.80
N ILE A 82 5.09 -6.12 14.89
CA ILE A 82 4.41 -5.39 13.81
C ILE A 82 4.60 -6.18 12.51
N VAL A 83 3.49 -6.52 11.86
CA VAL A 83 3.48 -7.17 10.54
C VAL A 83 2.73 -6.27 9.55
N VAL A 84 3.34 -6.03 8.39
CA VAL A 84 2.77 -5.25 7.28
C VAL A 84 2.67 -6.16 6.06
N THR A 85 1.49 -6.24 5.47
CA THR A 85 1.22 -7.04 4.25
C THR A 85 0.13 -6.34 3.43
N ALA A 86 -0.12 -6.85 2.23
CA ALA A 86 -1.36 -6.64 1.50
C ALA A 86 -2.23 -7.91 1.55
N ASP A 87 -3.52 -7.76 1.29
CA ASP A 87 -4.48 -8.85 1.08
C ASP A 87 -4.43 -9.37 -0.36
N HIS A 88 -4.19 -8.49 -1.33
CA HIS A 88 -3.89 -8.80 -2.73
C HIS A 88 -3.17 -7.63 -3.42
N SER A 89 -2.75 -7.82 -4.67
CA SER A 89 -2.20 -6.75 -5.52
C SER A 89 -3.28 -6.18 -6.45
N LEU A 90 -2.86 -5.36 -7.42
CA LEU A 90 -3.68 -4.76 -8.48
C LEU A 90 -3.00 -4.97 -9.83
N THR A 91 -3.73 -4.85 -10.94
CA THR A 91 -3.13 -4.84 -12.28
C THR A 91 -2.42 -3.52 -12.64
N PHE A 92 -1.67 -2.97 -11.70
CA PHE A 92 -0.94 -1.72 -11.76
C PHE A 92 0.50 -1.96 -12.21
N THR A 93 1.02 -1.09 -13.07
CA THR A 93 2.35 -1.22 -13.65
C THR A 93 3.11 0.09 -13.61
N MET A 94 4.40 0.00 -13.29
CA MET A 94 5.37 1.09 -13.36
C MET A 94 6.39 0.77 -14.45
N GLY A 95 6.50 1.61 -15.47
CA GLY A 95 7.35 1.33 -16.62
C GLY A 95 7.81 2.55 -17.41
N GLY A 96 8.32 2.28 -18.62
CA GLY A 96 8.64 3.31 -19.60
C GLY A 96 10.02 3.96 -19.48
N TYR A 97 10.92 3.48 -18.60
CA TYR A 97 12.29 4.02 -18.43
C TYR A 97 12.35 5.55 -18.14
N PRO A 98 11.57 6.08 -17.18
CA PRO A 98 11.68 7.49 -16.82
C PRO A 98 13.06 7.83 -16.24
N SER A 99 13.55 9.05 -16.48
CA SER A 99 14.77 9.53 -15.82
C SER A 99 14.58 9.56 -14.30
N ILE A 100 15.68 9.46 -13.56
CA ILE A 100 15.67 9.77 -12.12
C ILE A 100 15.09 11.18 -11.91
N ASN A 101 14.22 11.33 -10.89
CA ASN A 101 13.47 12.55 -10.57
C ASN A 101 12.38 12.97 -11.56
N ASN A 102 12.07 12.16 -12.58
CA ASN A 102 10.84 12.35 -13.34
C ASN A 102 9.63 12.14 -12.39
N PRO A 103 8.64 13.07 -12.33
CA PRO A 103 7.44 12.87 -11.53
C PRO A 103 6.77 11.53 -11.78
N ILE A 104 6.46 10.78 -10.72
CA ILE A 104 5.90 9.43 -10.83
C ILE A 104 4.54 9.41 -11.57
N PHE A 105 3.75 10.48 -11.44
CA PHE A 105 2.47 10.65 -12.14
C PHE A 105 2.63 11.24 -13.56
N GLY A 106 3.87 11.53 -13.96
CA GLY A 106 4.20 12.21 -15.20
C GLY A 106 4.23 11.31 -16.42
N LEU A 107 4.47 11.98 -17.55
CA LEU A 107 4.89 11.33 -18.78
C LEU A 107 6.37 10.96 -18.68
N VAL A 108 6.75 9.86 -19.33
CA VAL A 108 8.15 9.49 -19.48
C VAL A 108 8.89 10.59 -20.26
N ASP A 109 9.93 11.16 -19.64
CA ASP A 109 10.67 12.31 -20.13
C ASP A 109 11.82 11.94 -21.08
N GLU A 110 12.38 10.74 -20.97
CA GLU A 110 13.43 10.24 -21.87
C GLU A 110 12.99 10.28 -23.34
N PHE A 111 11.70 10.05 -23.62
CA PHE A 111 11.14 10.17 -24.97
C PHE A 111 11.23 11.59 -25.53
N ALA A 112 11.18 12.62 -24.66
CA ALA A 112 11.35 14.01 -25.04
C ALA A 112 12.84 14.41 -25.15
N LYS A 113 13.72 13.83 -24.31
CA LYS A 113 15.14 14.18 -24.22
C LYS A 113 16.01 13.57 -25.32
N LEU A 114 15.77 12.31 -25.67
CA LEU A 114 16.63 11.57 -26.61
C LEU A 114 16.34 11.90 -28.08
N GLY A 115 15.32 12.71 -28.36
CA GLY A 115 14.80 12.85 -29.71
C GLY A 115 14.29 11.52 -30.25
N LYS A 116 13.89 11.49 -31.53
CA LYS A 116 13.34 10.31 -32.23
C LYS A 116 14.40 9.21 -32.46
N LEU A 117 15.18 8.82 -31.45
CA LEU A 117 15.95 7.59 -31.52
C LEU A 117 14.95 6.43 -31.67
N LYS A 118 15.16 5.63 -32.72
CA LYS A 118 14.25 4.55 -33.08
C LYS A 118 14.17 3.56 -31.91
N GLY A 119 12.97 3.37 -31.35
CA GLY A 119 12.72 2.49 -30.20
C GLY A 119 12.59 3.19 -28.85
N THR A 120 12.77 4.51 -28.77
CA THR A 120 12.47 5.26 -27.54
C THR A 120 10.99 5.65 -27.52
N VAL A 121 10.45 6.35 -28.52
CA VAL A 121 9.03 6.78 -28.51
C VAL A 121 8.06 5.62 -28.84
N PRO A 122 6.86 5.55 -28.22
CA PRO A 122 5.79 4.64 -28.65
C PRO A 122 5.51 4.72 -30.16
N GLU A 123 5.10 3.59 -30.77
CA GLU A 123 4.89 3.48 -32.22
C GLU A 123 3.85 4.44 -32.79
N ASP A 124 2.89 4.87 -31.97
CA ASP A 124 1.85 5.84 -32.33
C ASP A 124 2.32 7.31 -32.23
N GLY A 125 3.58 7.54 -31.84
CA GLY A 125 4.21 8.85 -31.74
C GLY A 125 3.73 9.73 -30.59
N LYS A 126 2.92 9.20 -29.67
CA LYS A 126 2.36 9.95 -28.53
C LYS A 126 3.13 9.62 -27.24
N PRO A 127 3.23 10.55 -26.27
CA PRO A 127 3.95 10.29 -25.02
C PRO A 127 3.26 9.19 -24.20
N MET A 128 3.99 8.49 -23.34
CA MET A 128 3.47 7.42 -22.48
C MET A 128 3.62 7.81 -21.00
N LEU A 129 2.66 7.38 -20.18
CA LEU A 129 2.68 7.53 -18.73
C LEU A 129 3.68 6.54 -18.11
N THR A 130 4.32 6.93 -17.00
CA THR A 130 5.09 5.99 -16.18
C THR A 130 4.19 4.95 -15.49
N LEU A 131 2.97 5.35 -15.14
CA LEU A 131 1.99 4.50 -14.46
C LEU A 131 0.84 4.12 -15.39
N THR A 132 0.56 2.82 -15.49
CA THR A 132 -0.54 2.29 -16.31
C THR A 132 -1.23 1.12 -15.62
N TYR A 133 -2.43 0.78 -16.09
CA TYR A 133 -3.16 -0.41 -15.66
C TYR A 133 -3.38 -1.38 -16.81
N SER A 134 -3.47 -2.69 -16.53
CA SER A 134 -3.79 -3.68 -17.57
C SER A 134 -5.24 -3.57 -18.02
N ASP A 135 -6.17 -3.34 -17.09
CA ASP A 135 -7.58 -3.08 -17.34
C ASP A 135 -8.09 -1.92 -16.47
N GLY A 136 -9.28 -1.39 -16.79
CA GLY A 136 -9.92 -0.39 -15.95
C GLY A 136 -10.71 0.69 -16.70
N PRO A 137 -11.25 1.68 -15.97
CA PRO A 137 -11.97 2.81 -16.55
C PRO A 137 -11.10 3.68 -17.46
N GLY A 138 -9.77 3.70 -17.28
CA GLY A 138 -8.83 4.46 -18.10
C GLY A 138 -8.95 4.22 -19.62
N TYR A 139 -9.29 3.00 -20.02
CA TYR A 139 -9.51 2.67 -21.43
C TYR A 139 -10.66 3.50 -22.03
N LYS A 140 -11.77 3.65 -21.30
CA LYS A 140 -12.94 4.39 -21.78
C LYS A 140 -12.66 5.89 -21.87
N VAL A 141 -11.81 6.40 -20.98
CA VAL A 141 -11.42 7.83 -20.95
C VAL A 141 -10.51 8.18 -22.12
N HIS A 142 -9.56 7.31 -22.47
CA HIS A 142 -8.49 7.64 -23.42
C HIS A 142 -8.61 6.96 -24.79
N ARG A 143 -9.49 5.95 -24.92
CA ARG A 143 -9.60 5.12 -26.13
C ARG A 143 -11.04 4.85 -26.59
N MET A 144 -12.05 5.43 -25.95
CA MET A 144 -13.44 5.30 -26.41
C MET A 144 -14.08 6.68 -26.66
N LYS A 145 -14.80 6.80 -27.77
CA LYS A 145 -15.63 7.98 -28.08
C LYS A 145 -16.95 7.52 -28.68
N ASN A 146 -18.07 7.91 -28.09
CA ASN A 146 -19.42 7.52 -28.53
C ASN A 146 -19.59 6.00 -28.72
N GLY A 147 -18.99 5.20 -27.84
CA GLY A 147 -19.05 3.73 -27.91
C GLY A 147 -18.16 3.09 -28.97
N GLN A 148 -17.34 3.87 -29.69
CA GLN A 148 -16.38 3.38 -30.67
C GLN A 148 -14.95 3.50 -30.14
N GLU A 149 -14.12 2.51 -30.45
CA GLU A 149 -12.69 2.59 -30.17
C GLU A 149 -12.05 3.68 -31.04
N VAL A 150 -11.23 4.52 -30.40
CA VAL A 150 -10.48 5.60 -31.05
C VAL A 150 -8.99 5.45 -30.73
N PRO A 151 -8.10 6.05 -31.54
CA PRO A 151 -6.68 6.10 -31.21
C PRO A 151 -6.45 6.72 -29.82
N ARG A 152 -5.42 6.24 -29.12
CA ARG A 152 -5.01 6.73 -27.80
C ARG A 152 -4.91 8.25 -27.75
N LYS A 153 -5.37 8.88 -26.67
CA LYS A 153 -5.27 10.33 -26.51
C LYS A 153 -3.80 10.78 -26.45
N ASP A 154 -3.49 11.92 -27.09
CA ASP A 154 -2.20 12.59 -26.89
C ASP A 154 -2.24 13.38 -25.58
N LEU A 155 -1.33 13.07 -24.67
CA LEU A 155 -1.27 13.63 -23.33
C LEU A 155 -0.25 14.78 -23.20
N THR A 156 0.41 15.21 -24.29
CA THR A 156 1.48 16.23 -24.26
C THR A 156 1.09 17.54 -23.56
N HIS A 157 -0.19 17.92 -23.65
CA HIS A 157 -0.72 19.15 -23.03
C HIS A 157 -1.77 18.87 -21.95
N VAL A 158 -1.80 17.65 -21.43
CA VAL A 158 -2.68 17.24 -20.33
C VAL A 158 -1.88 17.28 -19.04
N ASP A 159 -2.44 17.85 -18.00
CA ASP A 159 -1.89 17.71 -16.65
C ASP A 159 -2.16 16.29 -16.14
N THR A 160 -1.18 15.40 -16.30
CA THR A 160 -1.27 14.01 -15.84
C THR A 160 -1.00 13.87 -14.35
N THR A 161 -0.58 14.96 -13.68
CA THR A 161 -0.24 14.98 -12.25
C THR A 161 -1.44 15.38 -11.38
N ALA A 162 -2.55 15.77 -12.00
CA ALA A 162 -3.78 16.15 -11.31
C ALA A 162 -4.35 14.96 -10.49
N PRO A 163 -4.91 15.22 -9.29
CA PRO A 163 -5.43 14.15 -8.43
C PRO A 163 -6.58 13.33 -9.03
N ASP A 164 -7.32 13.90 -9.97
CA ASP A 164 -8.44 13.26 -10.69
C ASP A 164 -8.01 12.64 -12.03
N PHE A 165 -6.72 12.68 -12.38
CA PHE A 165 -6.22 12.06 -13.59
C PHE A 165 -6.36 10.53 -13.51
N VAL A 166 -7.03 9.97 -14.52
CA VAL A 166 -7.24 8.53 -14.70
C VAL A 166 -6.14 8.01 -15.62
N GLN A 167 -5.32 7.05 -15.18
CA GLN A 167 -4.24 6.48 -16.00
C GLN A 167 -4.79 5.63 -17.15
N ASP A 168 -3.98 5.46 -18.20
CA ASP A 168 -4.30 4.59 -19.33
C ASP A 168 -4.50 3.13 -18.89
N ALA A 169 -5.44 2.45 -19.54
CA ALA A 169 -5.67 1.01 -19.36
C ALA A 169 -5.78 0.27 -20.71
N GLY A 170 -5.37 -1.01 -20.71
CA GLY A 170 -5.35 -1.87 -21.89
C GLY A 170 -6.71 -2.49 -22.25
N VAL A 171 -7.53 -2.83 -21.26
CA VAL A 171 -8.85 -3.47 -21.44
C VAL A 171 -9.97 -2.64 -20.77
N PRO A 172 -11.10 -2.39 -21.44
CA PRO A 172 -12.19 -1.61 -20.87
C PRO A 172 -12.89 -2.33 -19.72
N ARG A 173 -12.85 -1.71 -18.54
CA ARG A 173 -13.67 -2.10 -17.39
C ARG A 173 -14.33 -0.91 -16.70
N TYR A 174 -15.21 -1.18 -15.74
CA TYR A 174 -15.76 -0.15 -14.86
C TYR A 174 -14.78 0.19 -13.74
N GLU A 175 -14.16 -0.83 -13.16
CA GLU A 175 -13.11 -0.74 -12.13
C GLU A 175 -11.93 -1.61 -12.55
N VAL A 176 -10.73 -1.29 -12.09
CA VAL A 176 -9.53 -2.14 -12.26
C VAL A 176 -9.74 -3.52 -11.62
N SER A 177 -9.10 -4.57 -12.13
CA SER A 177 -9.06 -5.88 -11.47
C SER A 177 -7.92 -5.99 -10.46
N HIS A 178 -8.13 -6.79 -9.40
CA HIS A 178 -7.04 -7.18 -8.49
C HIS A 178 -5.98 -7.99 -9.25
N GLY A 179 -4.74 -7.85 -8.77
CA GLY A 179 -3.58 -8.65 -9.18
C GLY A 179 -3.50 -9.93 -8.36
N GLY A 180 -3.09 -11.02 -9.01
CA GLY A 180 -2.97 -12.35 -8.40
C GLY A 180 -1.53 -12.79 -8.13
N GLU A 181 -0.57 -11.88 -8.31
CA GLU A 181 0.82 -12.10 -7.93
C GLU A 181 1.04 -12.01 -6.43
N ASP A 182 2.13 -12.62 -5.96
CA ASP A 182 2.52 -12.61 -4.56
C ASP A 182 2.71 -11.18 -4.04
N VAL A 183 2.30 -10.95 -2.80
CA VAL A 183 2.48 -9.68 -2.08
C VAL A 183 3.53 -9.82 -0.98
N ALA A 184 4.19 -8.71 -0.66
CA ALA A 184 5.25 -8.70 0.35
C ALA A 184 4.68 -8.77 1.77
N ILE A 185 5.43 -9.43 2.66
CA ILE A 185 5.23 -9.40 4.10
C ILE A 185 6.49 -8.80 4.73
N TYR A 186 6.32 -7.77 5.56
CA TYR A 186 7.37 -7.17 6.38
C TYR A 186 7.04 -7.40 7.85
N ALA A 187 8.05 -7.74 8.67
CA ALA A 187 7.86 -7.98 10.09
C ALA A 187 9.00 -7.39 10.93
N ARG A 188 8.67 -6.90 12.13
CA ARG A 188 9.59 -6.36 13.14
C ARG A 188 9.11 -6.75 14.54
N GLY A 189 10.02 -7.05 15.45
CA GLY A 189 9.71 -7.42 16.84
C GLY A 189 9.79 -8.93 17.14
N PRO A 190 9.20 -9.40 18.25
CA PRO A 190 9.33 -10.78 18.70
C PRO A 190 8.90 -11.78 17.63
N MET A 191 9.74 -12.78 17.39
CA MET A 191 9.52 -13.83 16.39
C MET A 191 9.37 -13.36 14.93
N SER A 192 9.73 -12.11 14.61
CA SER A 192 9.71 -11.59 13.22
C SER A 192 10.55 -12.42 12.24
N HIS A 193 11.57 -13.13 12.72
CA HIS A 193 12.40 -14.04 11.92
C HIS A 193 11.64 -15.24 11.33
N LEU A 194 10.40 -15.50 11.78
CA LEU A 194 9.53 -16.53 11.19
C LEU A 194 9.04 -16.15 9.78
N PHE A 195 8.95 -14.85 9.47
CA PHE A 195 8.47 -14.37 8.18
C PHE A 195 9.62 -14.37 7.17
N HIS A 196 9.83 -15.50 6.46
CA HIS A 196 10.94 -15.67 5.53
C HIS A 196 10.59 -16.48 4.28
N GLY A 197 11.13 -16.13 3.12
CA GLY A 197 10.88 -16.90 1.88
C GLY A 197 9.46 -16.67 1.36
N VAL A 198 8.77 -17.75 0.96
CA VAL A 198 7.43 -17.71 0.34
C VAL A 198 6.47 -18.53 1.20
N HIS A 199 5.32 -17.93 1.52
CA HIS A 199 4.30 -18.53 2.37
C HIS A 199 2.91 -18.37 1.75
N GLU A 200 2.02 -19.30 2.08
CA GLU A 200 0.59 -19.11 1.92
C GLU A 200 0.10 -17.97 2.81
N GLN A 201 -0.89 -17.18 2.37
CA GLN A 201 -1.35 -16.00 3.13
C GLN A 201 -1.88 -16.35 4.52
N ASN A 202 -2.50 -17.53 4.70
CA ASN A 202 -2.99 -17.98 6.01
C ASN A 202 -1.86 -18.21 7.03
N TYR A 203 -0.61 -18.34 6.57
CA TYR A 203 0.56 -18.43 7.44
C TYR A 203 0.70 -17.22 8.36
N ILE A 204 0.33 -16.01 7.90
CA ILE A 204 0.47 -14.77 8.66
C ILE A 204 -0.26 -14.87 10.00
N ALA A 205 -1.51 -15.34 9.97
CA ALA A 205 -2.31 -15.51 11.18
C ALA A 205 -1.68 -16.53 12.14
N HIS A 206 -1.19 -17.66 11.63
CA HIS A 206 -0.54 -18.69 12.45
C HIS A 206 0.79 -18.23 13.06
N ALA A 207 1.59 -17.46 12.32
CA ALA A 207 2.84 -16.91 12.81
C ALA A 207 2.59 -15.87 13.92
N MET A 208 1.58 -15.01 13.76
CA MET A 208 1.17 -14.06 14.79
C MET A 208 0.60 -14.75 16.04
N GLU A 209 -0.23 -15.79 15.84
CA GLU A 209 -0.75 -16.63 16.93
C GLU A 209 0.37 -17.28 17.74
N TYR A 210 1.36 -17.84 17.06
CA TYR A 210 2.56 -18.42 17.67
C TYR A 210 3.35 -17.35 18.43
N ALA A 211 3.68 -16.22 17.80
CA ALA A 211 4.45 -15.16 18.44
C ALA A 211 3.81 -14.58 19.71
N SER A 212 2.47 -14.53 19.75
CA SER A 212 1.70 -13.97 20.86
C SER A 212 1.24 -15.01 21.89
N CYS A 213 1.66 -16.28 21.75
CA CYS A 213 1.31 -17.36 22.68
C CYS A 213 -0.19 -17.58 22.86
N VAL A 214 -0.99 -17.28 21.83
CA VAL A 214 -2.44 -17.48 21.86
C VAL A 214 -2.84 -18.71 21.05
N GLY A 215 -4.11 -19.12 21.21
CA GLY A 215 -4.69 -20.21 20.44
C GLY A 215 -4.04 -21.59 20.65
N ALA A 216 -3.85 -22.34 19.57
CA ALA A 216 -3.55 -23.77 19.55
C ALA A 216 -2.08 -24.09 19.91
N ASN A 217 -1.15 -23.18 19.61
CA ASN A 217 0.29 -23.46 19.75
C ASN A 217 0.94 -22.92 21.03
N ARG A 218 0.18 -22.36 21.97
CA ARG A 218 0.70 -21.71 23.20
C ARG A 218 1.69 -22.51 24.06
N HIS A 219 1.80 -23.82 23.86
CA HIS A 219 2.71 -24.70 24.59
C HIS A 219 4.20 -24.38 24.38
N HIS A 220 4.60 -23.75 23.26
CA HIS A 220 6.00 -23.35 23.06
C HIS A 220 6.43 -22.17 23.96
N CYS A 221 5.47 -21.50 24.62
CA CYS A 221 5.71 -20.37 25.53
C CYS A 221 5.77 -20.78 27.00
N THR A 222 5.54 -22.07 27.29
CA THR A 222 5.74 -22.63 28.63
C THR A 222 7.09 -23.30 28.68
N GLY A 223 7.96 -22.89 29.62
CA GLY A 223 9.24 -23.52 29.85
C GLY A 223 9.08 -25.01 30.26
N PRO A 224 10.17 -25.77 30.38
CA PRO A 224 10.15 -27.23 30.63
C PRO A 224 9.41 -27.66 31.91
N HIS A 225 9.05 -26.72 32.79
CA HIS A 225 8.31 -26.96 34.04
C HIS A 225 6.92 -26.30 34.10
N GLY A 226 6.39 -25.77 32.99
CA GLY A 226 5.05 -25.15 32.97
C GLY A 226 4.98 -23.74 33.56
N GLU A 227 6.12 -23.14 33.91
CA GLU A 227 6.24 -21.71 34.15
C GLU A 227 6.26 -20.99 32.80
N ARG A 228 5.48 -19.91 32.66
CA ARG A 228 5.51 -19.07 31.46
C ARG A 228 6.91 -18.46 31.38
N ASP A 229 7.59 -18.56 30.23
CA ASP A 229 8.75 -17.70 29.99
C ASP A 229 8.20 -16.28 29.85
N VAL A 230 8.23 -15.54 30.95
CA VAL A 230 7.73 -14.17 31.00
C VAL A 230 8.76 -13.26 30.36
N LEU A 231 8.77 -13.21 29.02
CA LEU A 231 9.44 -12.13 28.27
C LEU A 231 8.69 -10.78 28.39
N LEU A 232 7.74 -10.65 29.33
CA LEU A 232 6.90 -9.45 29.51
C LEU A 232 6.89 -8.85 30.92
N SER A 233 7.81 -9.24 31.82
CA SER A 233 7.94 -8.54 33.11
C SER A 233 9.30 -8.79 33.75
N ASP A 234 10.26 -7.92 33.47
CA ASP A 234 11.34 -7.61 34.42
C ASP A 234 11.72 -6.14 34.27
N GLY A 235 10.74 -5.30 34.61
CA GLY A 235 10.88 -3.86 34.73
C GLY A 235 10.53 -3.39 36.14
N GLN A 236 11.08 -4.00 37.19
CA GLN A 236 11.07 -3.42 38.54
C GLN A 236 12.16 -4.02 39.45
N GLN A 237 13.34 -3.40 39.42
CA GLN A 237 14.19 -3.24 40.60
C GLN A 237 14.43 -1.74 40.80
N VAL A 238 13.67 -1.10 41.71
CA VAL A 238 14.08 -0.32 42.90
C VAL A 238 12.81 -0.02 43.69
#